data_AF-A0AAE1K217-F1
#
_entry.id   AF-A0AAE1K217-F1
#
_cell.length_a   1.000
_cell.length_b   1.000
_cell.length_c   1.000
_cell.angle_alpha   90.00
_cell.angle_beta   90.00
_cell.angle_gamma   90.00
#
_symmetry.space_group_name_H-M   'P 1'
#
loop_
_entity.id
_entity.type
_entity.pdbx_description
1 polymer ?
#
loop_
_entity_poly.entity_id
_entity_poly.type
_entity_poly.pdbx_seq_one_letter_code
_entity_poly.pdbx_strand_id
1 'polypeptide(L)'
;MTGYSDHLIKNVIRQKLDKNTKPDQPAARQPPKIIIYHQNHFHDRYQEECHALKSINRRGVTPTDPTTIIHFRIYCKPNLTRSLVMRNSTAPATPNKTTTNVVYKFS
;
A
#
# COMPACT_ATOMS: atom_id res chain seq x y z
N MET A 1 -16.62 -20.49 35.26
CA MET A 1 -16.88 -19.66 34.07
C MET A 1 -16.09 -18.37 34.18
N THR A 2 -14.95 -18.29 33.49
CA THR A 2 -14.05 -17.12 33.50
C THR A 2 -14.38 -16.23 32.31
N GLY A 3 -15.44 -15.43 32.43
CA GLY A 3 -15.75 -14.36 31.48
C GLY A 3 -15.03 -13.07 31.88
N TYR A 4 -14.60 -12.28 30.90
CA TYR A 4 -14.12 -10.91 31.15
C TYR A 4 -15.22 -10.10 31.83
N SER A 5 -14.86 -9.23 32.78
CA SER A 5 -15.83 -8.40 33.48
C SER A 5 -16.51 -7.42 32.51
N ASP A 6 -17.81 -7.18 32.70
CA ASP A 6 -18.61 -6.28 31.86
C ASP A 6 -18.01 -4.87 31.75
N HIS A 7 -17.28 -4.44 32.79
CA HIS A 7 -16.55 -3.17 32.80
C HIS A 7 -15.40 -3.13 31.80
N LEU A 8 -14.63 -4.22 31.68
CA LEU A 8 -13.56 -4.33 30.70
C LEU A 8 -14.12 -4.31 29.27
N ILE A 9 -15.22 -5.02 29.04
CA ILE A 9 -15.89 -5.08 27.74
C ILE A 9 -16.41 -3.69 27.34
N LYS A 10 -17.10 -2.98 28.25
CA LYS A 10 -17.60 -1.62 28.01
C LYS A 10 -16.49 -0.62 27.71
N ASN A 11 -15.35 -0.72 28.39
CA ASN A 11 -14.21 0.19 28.16
C ASN A 11 -13.56 -0.03 26.79
N VAL A 12 -13.39 -1.28 26.36
CA VAL A 12 -12.83 -1.59 25.04
C VAL A 12 -13.79 -1.15 23.92
N ILE A 13 -15.09 -1.35 24.12
CA ILE A 13 -16.12 -0.91 23.17
C ILE A 13 -16.10 0.63 23.05
N ARG A 14 -16.07 1.36 24.16
CA ARG A 14 -15.99 2.83 24.16
C ARG A 14 -14.71 3.34 23.49
N GLN A 15 -13.55 2.78 23.80
CA GLN A 15 -12.30 3.18 23.15
C GLN A 15 -12.32 2.97 21.64
N LYS A 16 -12.92 1.87 21.16
CA LYS A 16 -13.04 1.60 19.72
C LYS A 16 -14.04 2.53 19.04
N LEU A 17 -15.16 2.82 19.70
CA LEU A 17 -16.15 3.77 19.20
C LEU A 17 -15.56 5.19 19.16
N ASP A 18 -14.97 5.68 20.25
CA ASP A 18 -14.40 7.03 20.31
C ASP A 18 -13.24 7.24 19.31
N LYS A 19 -12.51 6.18 18.96
CA LYS A 19 -11.48 6.25 17.90
C LYS A 19 -12.07 6.39 16.49
N ASN A 20 -13.28 5.86 16.28
CA ASN A 20 -13.98 5.89 14.99
C ASN A 20 -14.99 7.06 14.87
N THR A 21 -15.42 7.64 16.00
CA THR A 21 -16.45 8.70 16.05
C THR A 21 -15.84 10.10 16.16
N LYS A 22 -14.51 10.24 16.22
CA LYS A 22 -13.90 11.57 16.09
C LYS A 22 -14.24 12.09 14.68
N PRO A 23 -15.01 13.18 14.57
CA PRO A 23 -15.31 13.77 13.27
C PRO A 23 -13.98 14.12 12.61
N ASP A 24 -13.84 13.75 11.34
CA ASP A 24 -12.68 14.05 10.52
C ASP A 24 -12.29 15.52 10.76
N GLN A 25 -11.19 15.70 11.49
CA GLN A 25 -10.49 16.97 11.52
C GLN A 25 -10.32 17.39 10.06
N PRO A 26 -10.66 18.63 9.67
CA PRO A 26 -10.48 19.07 8.29
C PRO A 26 -9.04 18.81 7.93
N ALA A 27 -8.82 17.79 7.10
CA ALA A 27 -7.49 17.29 6.82
C ALA A 27 -6.69 18.48 6.31
N ALA A 28 -5.68 18.90 7.08
CA ALA A 28 -4.79 19.98 6.67
C ALA A 28 -4.41 19.70 5.23
N ARG A 29 -4.66 20.65 4.31
CA ARG A 29 -4.44 20.50 2.87
C ARG A 29 -3.05 19.92 2.66
N GLN A 30 -2.98 18.61 2.46
CA GLN A 30 -1.70 17.95 2.30
C GLN A 30 -1.15 18.41 0.96
N PRO A 31 0.16 18.72 0.88
CA PRO A 31 0.76 19.02 -0.40
C PRO A 31 0.47 17.89 -1.39
N PRO A 32 0.30 18.20 -2.69
CA PRO A 32 0.08 17.18 -3.70
C PRO A 32 1.20 16.13 -3.64
N LYS A 33 0.82 14.85 -3.70
CA LYS A 33 1.76 13.72 -3.59
C LYS A 33 1.74 12.89 -4.85
N ILE A 34 2.90 12.68 -5.44
CA ILE A 34 3.09 11.72 -6.54
C ILE A 34 3.68 10.46 -5.93
N ILE A 35 3.03 9.31 -6.13
CA ILE A 35 3.53 8.02 -5.65
C ILE A 35 4.00 7.21 -6.85
N ILE A 36 5.29 6.91 -6.87
CA ILE A 36 5.92 6.07 -7.88
C ILE A 36 6.05 4.67 -7.28
N TYR A 37 5.47 3.69 -7.96
CA TYR A 37 5.48 2.30 -7.54
C TYR A 37 6.48 1.49 -8.35
N HIS A 38 7.29 0.70 -7.67
CA HIS A 38 8.21 -0.23 -8.29
C HIS A 38 8.07 -1.61 -7.66
N GLN A 39 8.08 -2.66 -8.47
CA GLN A 39 8.06 -4.03 -7.99
C GLN A 39 9.47 -4.60 -8.08
N ASN A 40 9.98 -5.11 -6.95
CA ASN A 40 11.23 -5.89 -6.90
C ASN A 40 10.98 -7.28 -6.27
N HIS A 41 11.99 -8.13 -6.28
CA HIS A 41 11.97 -9.48 -5.72
C HIS A 41 12.90 -9.58 -4.52
N PHE A 42 12.60 -10.47 -3.58
CA PHE A 42 13.58 -10.81 -2.55
C PHE A 42 14.62 -11.78 -3.14
N HIS A 43 15.88 -11.34 -3.12
CA HIS A 43 17.10 -12.10 -3.43
C HIS A 43 18.22 -11.59 -2.52
N ASP A 44 19.39 -12.21 -2.50
CA ASP A 44 20.44 -11.93 -1.49
C ASP A 44 20.88 -10.45 -1.41
N ARG A 45 20.75 -9.70 -2.51
CA ARG A 45 21.15 -8.28 -2.62
C ARG A 45 19.99 -7.31 -2.82
N TYR A 46 18.76 -7.71 -2.53
CA TYR A 46 17.56 -6.87 -2.79
C TYR A 46 17.62 -5.51 -2.10
N GLN A 47 18.28 -5.42 -0.94
CA GLN A 47 18.45 -4.16 -0.22
C GLN A 47 19.34 -3.19 -0.99
N GLU A 48 20.47 -3.67 -1.52
CA GLU A 48 21.39 -2.87 -2.33
C GLU A 48 20.68 -2.33 -3.57
N GLU A 49 19.91 -3.16 -4.26
CA GLU A 49 19.09 -2.74 -5.40
C GLU A 49 18.03 -1.70 -5.00
N CYS A 50 17.31 -1.92 -3.90
CA CYS A 50 16.34 -0.96 -3.39
C CYS A 50 16.98 0.40 -3.07
N HIS A 51 18.20 0.40 -2.52
CA HIS A 51 18.96 1.61 -2.27
C HIS A 51 19.41 2.29 -3.56
N ALA A 52 19.91 1.53 -4.54
CA ALA A 52 20.29 2.05 -5.84
C ALA A 52 19.10 2.69 -6.57
N LEU A 53 17.94 2.04 -6.58
CA LEU A 53 16.71 2.55 -7.20
C LEU A 53 16.22 3.84 -6.53
N LYS A 54 16.25 3.90 -5.19
CA LYS A 54 15.93 5.14 -4.44
C LYS A 54 16.90 6.27 -4.79
N SER A 55 18.19 5.97 -4.91
CA SER A 55 19.23 6.93 -5.31
C SER A 55 18.98 7.47 -6.72
N ILE A 56 18.70 6.59 -7.69
CA ILE A 56 18.42 6.98 -9.08
C ILE A 56 17.17 7.86 -9.14
N ASN A 57 16.09 7.47 -8.48
CA ASN A 57 14.85 8.25 -8.47
C ASN A 57 15.06 9.64 -7.86
N ARG A 58 15.79 9.73 -6.73
CA ARG A 58 16.09 11.01 -6.08
C ARG A 58 16.94 11.95 -6.94
N ARG A 59 17.82 11.40 -7.79
CA ARG A 59 18.69 12.19 -8.68
C ARG A 59 18.02 12.57 -9.99
N GLY A 60 17.19 11.69 -10.54
CA GLY A 60 16.62 11.83 -11.88
C GLY A 60 15.18 12.34 -11.94
N VAL A 61 14.47 12.39 -10.82
CA VAL A 61 13.06 12.80 -10.78
C VAL A 61 12.89 14.03 -9.91
N THR A 62 12.60 15.15 -10.55
CA THR A 62 12.20 16.40 -9.91
C THR A 62 10.76 16.72 -10.32
N PRO A 63 9.86 17.02 -9.37
CA PRO A 63 8.52 17.44 -9.72
C PRO A 63 8.57 18.82 -10.39
N THR A 64 7.69 19.05 -11.36
CA THR A 64 7.57 20.36 -12.02
C THR A 64 7.12 21.45 -11.04
N ASP A 65 6.30 21.07 -10.06
CA ASP A 65 5.86 21.94 -8.97
C ASP A 65 6.70 21.67 -7.71
N PRO A 66 7.40 22.68 -7.15
CA PRO A 66 8.23 22.53 -5.96
C PRO A 66 7.43 22.18 -4.69
N THR A 67 6.11 22.40 -4.68
CA THR A 67 5.25 22.04 -3.55
C THR A 67 4.83 20.57 -3.54
N THR A 68 5.08 19.84 -4.63
CA THR A 68 4.71 18.44 -4.79
C THR A 68 5.74 17.51 -4.17
N ILE A 69 5.30 16.55 -3.35
CA ILE A 69 6.17 15.55 -2.72
C ILE A 69 6.15 14.25 -3.52
N ILE A 70 7.31 13.73 -3.88
CA ILE A 70 7.46 12.43 -4.54
C ILE A 70 7.73 11.34 -3.50
N HIS A 71 6.87 10.32 -3.48
CA HIS A 71 7.04 9.11 -2.68
C HIS A 71 7.42 7.95 -3.59
N PHE A 72 8.57 7.34 -3.36
CA PHE A 72 8.98 6.12 -4.05
C PHE A 72 8.69 4.90 -3.18
N ARG A 73 7.81 4.00 -3.63
CA ARG A 73 7.41 2.78 -2.92
C ARG A 73 7.88 1.56 -3.70
N ILE A 74 8.73 0.75 -3.06
CA ILE A 74 9.21 -0.50 -3.63
C ILE A 74 8.51 -1.67 -2.93
N TYR A 75 7.79 -2.47 -3.70
CA TYR A 75 7.18 -3.71 -3.23
C TYR A 75 8.10 -4.89 -3.53
N CYS A 76 8.67 -5.50 -2.50
CA CYS A 76 9.47 -6.72 -2.63
C CYS A 76 8.57 -7.95 -2.45
N LYS A 77 8.48 -8.81 -3.47
CA LYS A 77 7.69 -10.05 -3.39
C LYS A 77 8.58 -11.25 -3.05
N PRO A 78 8.22 -12.06 -2.05
CA PRO A 78 8.92 -13.32 -1.78
C PRO A 78 8.59 -14.35 -2.85
N ASN A 79 9.62 -15.02 -3.37
CA ASN A 79 9.42 -16.12 -4.33
C ASN A 79 8.59 -17.26 -3.73
N LEU A 80 8.71 -17.53 -2.42
CA LEU A 80 7.95 -18.55 -1.69
C LEU A 80 6.44 -18.24 -1.58
N THR A 81 6.05 -16.97 -1.49
CA THR A 81 4.63 -16.59 -1.31
C THR A 81 3.82 -16.57 -2.60
N ARG A 82 4.46 -16.73 -3.77
CA ARG A 82 3.76 -16.79 -5.07
C ARG A 82 2.73 -17.94 -5.12
N SER A 83 2.99 -19.04 -4.42
CA SER A 83 2.10 -20.21 -4.37
C SER A 83 1.07 -20.19 -3.24
N LEU A 84 1.23 -19.35 -2.21
CA LEU A 84 0.36 -19.34 -1.03
C LEU A 84 -0.94 -18.54 -1.24
N VAL A 85 -0.89 -17.47 -2.04
CA VAL A 85 -2.07 -16.65 -2.35
C VAL A 85 -3.11 -17.42 -3.17
N MET A 86 -2.68 -18.40 -3.98
CA MET A 86 -3.58 -19.20 -4.81
C MET A 86 -4.37 -20.25 -4.01
N ARG A 87 -3.92 -20.64 -2.81
CA ARG A 87 -4.58 -21.71 -2.02
C ARG A 87 -5.60 -21.19 -1.01
N ASN A 88 -5.53 -19.90 -0.62
CA ASN A 88 -6.41 -19.29 0.38
C ASN A 88 -7.15 -18.04 -0.14
N SER A 89 -7.33 -17.90 -1.45
CA SER A 89 -8.09 -16.79 -2.00
C SER A 89 -9.58 -16.95 -1.67
N THR A 90 -10.06 -16.19 -0.67
CA THR A 90 -11.49 -15.92 -0.43
C THR A 90 -12.00 -14.77 -1.30
N ALA A 91 -11.20 -14.27 -2.24
CA ALA A 91 -11.63 -13.21 -3.15
C ALA A 91 -12.83 -13.71 -3.99
N PRO A 92 -13.96 -12.98 -4.02
CA PRO A 92 -15.08 -13.34 -4.85
C PRO A 92 -14.62 -13.39 -6.31
N ALA A 93 -15.11 -14.39 -7.05
CA ALA A 93 -14.80 -14.54 -8.47
C ALA A 93 -15.12 -13.24 -9.20
N THR A 94 -14.10 -12.60 -9.78
CA THR A 94 -14.29 -11.42 -10.62
C THR A 94 -15.16 -11.79 -11.82
N PRO A 95 -16.27 -11.08 -12.08
CA PRO A 95 -17.07 -11.31 -13.27
C PRO A 95 -16.23 -11.08 -14.52
N ASN A 96 -16.47 -11.92 -15.52
CA ASN A 96 -15.67 -12.08 -16.73
C ASN A 96 -15.30 -10.75 -17.42
N LYS A 97 -14.01 -10.66 -17.76
CA LYS A 97 -13.34 -9.80 -18.77
C LYS A 97 -14.15 -8.62 -19.30
N THR A 98 -13.83 -7.42 -18.84
CA THR A 98 -14.08 -6.20 -19.60
C THR A 98 -13.09 -6.17 -20.77
N THR A 99 -13.60 -6.35 -21.99
CA THR A 99 -12.86 -6.12 -23.24
C THR A 99 -12.34 -4.68 -23.25
N THR A 100 -11.03 -4.52 -23.11
CA THR A 100 -10.39 -3.19 -23.20
C THR A 100 -9.79 -3.04 -24.59
N ASN A 101 -10.23 -2.03 -25.34
CA ASN A 101 -9.81 -1.71 -26.71
C ASN A 101 -8.44 -0.98 -26.76
N VAL A 102 -7.42 -1.50 -26.09
CA VAL A 102 -6.09 -0.86 -26.10
C VAL A 102 -5.06 -1.83 -26.66
N VAL A 103 -4.56 -1.50 -27.86
CA VAL A 103 -3.41 -2.17 -28.49
C VAL A 103 -2.16 -1.37 -28.12
N TYR A 104 -1.23 -1.99 -27.39
CA TYR A 104 0.09 -1.43 -27.17
C TYR A 104 1.02 -1.90 -28.29
N LYS A 105 1.57 -0.96 -29.07
CA LYS A 105 2.63 -1.22 -30.04
C LYS A 105 3.96 -0.75 -29.42
N PHE A 106 4.91 -1.65 -29.30
CA PHE A 106 6.29 -1.30 -28.97
C PHE A 106 7.08 -1.28 -30.29
N SER A 107 7.73 -0.14 -30.54
CA SER A 107 8.67 0.05 -31.65
C SER A 107 10.05 -0.43 -31.24
#